data_AF-A0A8S2XJX4-F1
#
_entry.id   AF-A0A8S2XJX4-F1
#
_cell.length_a   1.000
_cell.length_b   1.000
_cell.length_c   1.000
_cell.angle_alpha   90.00
_cell.angle_beta   90.00
_cell.angle_gamma   90.00
#
_symmetry.space_group_name_H-M   'P 1'
#
loop_
_entity.id
_entity.type
_entity.pdbx_description
1 polymer ?
#
loop_
_entity_poly.entity_id
_entity_poly.type
_entity_poly.pdbx_seq_one_letter_code
_entity_poly.pdbx_strand_id
1 'polypeptide(L)'
;TDEAWHHCNLLTTKFHKKFNHLLIDIRENLTEWIQWIEHETPEKIDIPKSFNQTLNDFEKLMLLRCFRVDRIILAVNNYIIKIMGGKYIMPPVINFDAIYEQSSSTTPVIFVLSPGSDPTNDIQKLAERKGNVNYGVFFNLIMTKSLREE
;
A
#
# COMPACT_ATOMS: atom_id res chain seq x y z
N THR A 1 23.90 3.28 -11.45
CA THR A 1 23.46 4.09 -12.62
C THR A 1 23.52 5.57 -12.25
N ASP A 2 23.54 6.46 -13.24
CA ASP A 2 23.54 7.92 -12.99
C ASP A 2 22.28 8.37 -12.22
N GLU A 3 21.13 7.75 -12.49
CA GLU A 3 19.88 8.00 -11.78
C GLU A 3 19.97 7.66 -10.29
N ALA A 4 20.49 6.46 -9.96
CA ALA A 4 20.68 6.07 -8.56
C ALA A 4 21.65 7.00 -7.82
N TRP A 5 22.71 7.44 -8.51
CA TRP A 5 23.66 8.41 -7.98
C TRP A 5 22.99 9.77 -7.74
N HIS A 6 22.16 10.24 -8.67
CA HIS A 6 21.36 11.46 -8.49
C HIS A 6 20.44 11.37 -7.26
N HIS A 7 19.73 10.25 -7.08
CA HIS A 7 18.89 10.02 -5.90
C HIS A 7 19.69 10.05 -4.59
N CYS A 8 20.88 9.45 -4.56
CA CYS A 8 21.76 9.50 -3.38
C CYS A 8 22.25 10.92 -3.08
N ASN A 9 22.54 11.73 -4.11
CA ASN A 9 22.91 13.14 -3.95
C ASN A 9 21.74 13.95 -3.35
N LEU A 10 20.52 13.74 -3.84
CA LEU A 10 19.32 14.37 -3.28
C LEU A 10 19.11 13.96 -1.83
N LEU A 11 19.26 12.67 -1.52
CA LEU A 11 19.13 12.14 -0.16
C LEU A 11 20.15 12.78 0.79
N THR A 12 21.41 12.88 0.36
CA THR A 12 22.51 13.52 1.11
C THR A 12 22.26 15.02 1.33
N THR A 13 21.72 15.71 0.32
CA THR A 13 21.49 17.16 0.39
C THR A 13 20.26 17.51 1.24
N LYS A 14 19.17 16.76 1.09
CA LYS A 14 17.89 17.03 1.79
C LYS A 14 17.88 16.47 3.21
N PHE A 15 18.56 15.36 3.46
CA PHE A 15 18.58 14.65 4.75
C PHE A 15 20.01 14.55 5.30
N HIS A 16 20.72 15.67 5.28
CA HIS A 16 22.15 15.74 5.57
C HIS A 16 22.55 15.10 6.91
N LYS A 17 21.78 15.30 7.98
CA LYS A 17 22.11 14.78 9.33
C LYS A 17 22.34 13.26 9.38
N LYS A 18 21.71 12.50 8.49
CA LYS A 18 21.75 11.03 8.48
C LYS A 18 22.54 10.46 7.32
N PHE A 19 22.63 11.20 6.20
CA PHE A 19 23.22 10.71 4.95
C PHE A 19 24.45 11.50 4.50
N ASN A 20 24.99 12.41 5.32
CA ASN A 20 26.17 13.23 4.99
C ASN A 20 27.37 12.41 4.46
N HIS A 21 27.61 11.21 5.01
CA HIS A 21 28.73 10.35 4.62
C HIS A 21 28.37 9.30 3.57
N LEU A 22 27.11 9.24 3.10
CA LEU A 22 26.63 8.19 2.20
C LEU A 22 27.46 8.08 0.92
N LEU A 23 27.68 9.19 0.22
CA LEU A 23 28.39 9.18 -1.06
C LEU A 23 29.87 8.80 -0.93
N ILE A 24 30.49 9.18 0.19
CA ILE A 24 31.88 8.85 0.49
C ILE A 24 31.97 7.34 0.78
N ASP A 25 31.09 6.83 1.64
CA ASP A 25 31.08 5.42 2.02
C ASP A 25 30.81 4.49 0.83
N ILE A 26 29.90 4.86 -0.08
CA ILE A 26 29.66 4.11 -1.32
C ILE A 26 30.93 4.04 -2.17
N ARG A 27 31.65 5.15 -2.32
CA ARG A 27 32.87 5.21 -3.15
C ARG A 27 34.01 4.39 -2.55
N GLU A 28 34.17 4.41 -1.23
CA GLU A 28 35.23 3.69 -0.54
C GLU A 28 34.93 2.20 -0.41
N ASN A 29 33.65 1.80 -0.39
CA ASN A 29 33.23 0.41 -0.14
C ASN A 29 32.37 -0.17 -1.26
N LEU A 30 32.71 0.12 -2.52
CA LEU A 30 31.89 -0.25 -3.70
C LEU A 30 31.51 -1.72 -3.75
N THR A 31 32.40 -2.65 -3.39
CA THR A 31 32.13 -4.09 -3.47
C THR A 31 30.96 -4.52 -2.57
N GLU A 32 30.92 -4.05 -1.32
CA GLU A 32 29.84 -4.38 -0.38
C GLU A 32 28.51 -3.76 -0.83
N TRP A 33 28.55 -2.52 -1.32
CA TRP A 33 27.37 -1.84 -1.84
C TRP A 33 26.82 -2.50 -3.10
N ILE A 34 27.68 -2.89 -4.04
CA ILE A 34 27.25 -3.61 -5.26
C ILE A 34 26.63 -4.95 -4.86
N GLN A 35 27.24 -5.72 -3.96
CA GLN A 35 26.67 -6.98 -3.47
C GLN A 35 25.28 -6.78 -2.85
N TRP A 36 25.10 -5.73 -2.04
CA TRP A 36 23.80 -5.43 -1.46
C TRP A 36 22.77 -4.99 -2.51
N ILE A 37 23.16 -4.11 -3.44
CA ILE A 37 22.28 -3.61 -4.51
C ILE A 37 21.83 -4.74 -5.43
N GLU A 38 22.74 -5.64 -5.80
CA GLU A 38 22.50 -6.75 -6.72
C GLU A 38 21.83 -7.95 -6.04
N HIS A 39 21.76 -7.98 -4.71
CA HIS A 39 21.08 -9.04 -3.98
C HIS A 39 19.62 -9.21 -4.43
N GLU A 40 19.08 -10.42 -4.42
CA GLU A 40 17.70 -10.62 -4.84
C GLU A 40 16.72 -9.91 -3.91
N THR A 41 16.94 -9.97 -2.60
CA THR A 41 16.06 -9.40 -1.57
C THR A 41 16.83 -8.43 -0.66
N PRO A 42 17.28 -7.28 -1.19
CA PRO A 42 18.09 -6.29 -0.45
C PRO A 42 17.35 -5.73 0.77
N GLU A 43 16.01 -5.71 0.73
CA GLU A 43 15.16 -5.25 1.84
C GLU A 43 15.15 -6.18 3.05
N LYS A 44 15.69 -7.40 2.92
CA LYS A 44 15.74 -8.42 3.98
C LYS A 44 17.13 -8.60 4.59
N ILE A 45 18.16 -8.07 3.95
CA ILE A 45 19.54 -8.16 4.42
C ILE A 45 20.00 -6.81 4.97
N ASP A 46 21.00 -6.86 5.85
CA ASP A 46 21.54 -5.66 6.46
C ASP A 46 22.17 -4.74 5.42
N ILE A 47 21.90 -3.44 5.55
CA ILE A 47 22.53 -2.39 4.74
C ILE A 47 24.03 -2.35 5.09
N PRO A 48 24.93 -2.16 4.11
CA PRO A 48 26.36 -2.10 4.38
C PRO A 48 26.73 -1.09 5.48
N LYS A 49 27.80 -1.42 6.20
CA LYS A 49 28.46 -0.55 7.19
C LYS A 49 27.53 -0.08 8.31
N SER A 50 27.72 1.16 8.77
CA SER A 50 27.01 1.76 9.89
C SER A 50 25.56 2.14 9.56
N PHE A 51 25.17 2.15 8.29
CA PHE A 51 23.83 2.57 7.87
C PHE A 51 22.73 1.63 8.40
N ASN A 52 23.01 0.33 8.57
CA ASN A 52 22.01 -0.56 9.14
C ASN A 52 21.64 -0.22 10.60
N GLN A 53 22.59 0.31 11.37
CA GLN A 53 22.42 0.62 12.79
C GLN A 53 22.00 2.06 13.03
N THR A 54 22.41 2.99 12.16
CA THR A 54 22.20 4.42 12.32
C THR A 54 20.89 4.93 11.72
N LEU A 55 20.37 4.23 10.70
CA LEU A 55 19.13 4.57 10.01
C LEU A 55 17.93 3.90 10.68
N ASN A 56 16.85 4.66 10.86
CA ASN A 56 15.55 4.09 11.23
C ASN A 56 14.90 3.39 10.02
N ASP A 57 13.82 2.64 10.25
CA ASP A 57 13.21 1.83 9.19
C ASP A 57 12.72 2.65 7.99
N PHE A 58 12.23 3.87 8.20
CA PHE A 58 11.80 4.75 7.10
C PHE A 58 12.99 5.29 6.30
N GLU A 59 14.08 5.64 6.98
CA GLU A 59 15.34 6.06 6.37
C GLU A 59 15.96 4.93 5.54
N LYS A 60 15.87 3.69 6.01
CA LYS A 60 16.28 2.50 5.24
C LYS A 60 15.47 2.35 3.94
N LEU A 61 14.15 2.62 3.98
CA LEU A 61 13.31 2.66 2.77
C LEU A 61 13.75 3.74 1.79
N MET A 62 14.04 4.95 2.28
CA MET A 62 14.52 6.04 1.41
C MET A 62 15.81 5.66 0.69
N LEU A 63 16.73 5.01 1.40
CA LEU A 63 17.98 4.53 0.83
C LEU A 63 17.75 3.41 -0.20
N LEU A 64 16.93 2.41 0.13
CA LEU A 64 16.58 1.33 -0.79
C LEU A 64 15.97 1.85 -2.09
N ARG A 65 15.08 2.86 -2.01
CA ARG A 65 14.45 3.48 -3.18
C ARG A 65 15.49 4.09 -4.14
N CYS A 66 16.65 4.52 -3.66
CA CYS A 66 17.68 5.10 -4.51
C CYS A 66 18.26 4.06 -5.49
N PHE A 67 18.30 2.78 -5.12
CA PHE A 67 18.95 1.73 -5.88
C PHE A 67 17.99 0.68 -6.46
N ARG A 68 16.93 0.33 -5.72
CA ARG A 68 16.06 -0.82 -5.99
C ARG A 68 14.58 -0.45 -5.87
N VAL A 69 14.14 0.40 -6.81
CA VAL A 69 12.73 0.85 -6.90
C VAL A 69 11.77 -0.33 -7.10
N ASP A 70 12.21 -1.39 -7.77
CA ASP A 70 11.47 -2.64 -7.99
C ASP A 70 11.09 -3.35 -6.68
N ARG A 71 11.92 -3.22 -5.63
CA ARG A 71 11.69 -3.84 -4.32
C ARG A 71 10.91 -2.95 -3.35
N ILE A 72 10.61 -1.70 -3.73
CA ILE A 72 10.11 -0.73 -2.75
C ILE A 72 8.71 -1.05 -2.23
N ILE A 73 7.85 -1.64 -3.07
CA ILE A 73 6.49 -2.04 -2.67
C ILE A 73 6.55 -3.10 -1.56
N LEU A 74 7.41 -4.10 -1.72
CA LEU A 74 7.61 -5.16 -0.72
C LEU A 74 8.18 -4.58 0.58
N ALA A 75 9.17 -3.69 0.47
CA ALA A 75 9.80 -3.06 1.64
C ALA A 75 8.82 -2.15 2.40
N VAL A 76 7.99 -1.38 1.69
CA VAL A 76 6.94 -0.54 2.29
C VAL A 76 5.90 -1.41 3.00
N ASN A 77 5.49 -2.53 2.41
CA ASN A 77 4.57 -3.45 3.09
C ASN A 77 5.18 -3.97 4.39
N ASN A 78 6.45 -4.40 4.39
CA ASN A 78 7.15 -4.84 5.60
C ASN A 78 7.22 -3.73 6.66
N TYR A 79 7.46 -2.50 6.25
CA TYR A 79 7.45 -1.34 7.12
C TYR A 79 6.07 -1.10 7.76
N ILE A 80 4.99 -1.15 6.97
CA ILE A 80 3.62 -1.00 7.48
C ILE A 80 3.29 -2.12 8.48
N ILE A 81 3.65 -3.37 8.16
CA ILE A 81 3.47 -4.51 9.07
C ILE A 81 4.21 -4.25 10.39
N LYS A 82 5.44 -3.77 10.34
CA LYS A 82 6.27 -3.52 11.52
C LYS A 82 5.71 -2.39 12.40
N ILE A 83 5.24 -1.30 11.79
CA ILE A 83 4.80 -0.09 12.53
C ILE A 83 3.32 -0.18 12.95
N MET A 84 2.45 -0.69 12.09
CA MET A 84 0.99 -0.66 12.27
C MET A 84 0.37 -2.06 12.41
N GLY A 85 1.06 -3.11 11.95
CA GLY A 85 0.58 -4.49 11.96
C GLY A 85 0.01 -4.95 10.62
N GLY A 86 -0.07 -6.28 10.44
CA GLY A 86 -0.44 -6.91 9.16
C GLY A 86 -1.84 -6.54 8.64
N LYS A 87 -2.78 -6.18 9.52
CA LYS A 87 -4.15 -5.80 9.13
C LYS A 87 -4.21 -4.60 8.16
N TYR A 88 -3.18 -3.77 8.10
CA TYR A 88 -3.13 -2.58 7.25
C TYR A 88 -2.62 -2.84 5.83
N ILE A 89 -2.09 -4.04 5.55
CA ILE A 89 -1.72 -4.47 4.20
C ILE A 89 -2.65 -5.57 3.66
N MET A 90 -3.52 -6.12 4.52
CA MET A 90 -4.50 -7.10 4.11
C MET A 90 -5.70 -6.38 3.48
N PRO A 91 -6.20 -6.87 2.34
CA PRO A 91 -7.46 -6.38 1.78
C PRO A 91 -8.57 -6.50 2.83
N PRO A 92 -9.42 -5.47 3.01
CA PRO A 92 -10.53 -5.55 3.94
C PRO A 92 -11.50 -6.63 3.48
N VAL A 93 -11.91 -7.49 4.41
CA VAL A 93 -13.01 -8.42 4.15
C VAL A 93 -14.30 -7.62 4.18
N ILE A 94 -15.07 -7.67 3.09
CA ILE A 94 -16.36 -6.99 3.02
C ILE A 94 -17.32 -7.65 4.02
N ASN A 95 -17.84 -6.84 4.94
CA ASN A 95 -18.86 -7.27 5.90
C ASN A 95 -20.12 -6.43 5.69
N PHE A 96 -21.10 -7.01 4.99
CA PHE A 96 -22.35 -6.34 4.67
C PHE A 96 -23.18 -5.98 5.91
N ASP A 97 -23.15 -6.80 6.96
CA ASP A 97 -23.85 -6.51 8.22
C ASP A 97 -23.28 -5.26 8.90
N ALA A 98 -21.94 -5.15 8.96
CA ALA A 98 -21.28 -3.96 9.52
C ALA A 98 -21.53 -2.70 8.69
N ILE A 99 -21.54 -2.83 7.35
CA ILE A 99 -21.87 -1.71 6.45
C ILE A 99 -23.31 -1.24 6.69
N TYR A 100 -24.26 -2.17 6.83
CA TYR A 100 -25.66 -1.85 7.10
C TYR A 100 -25.84 -1.13 8.44
N GLU A 101 -25.18 -1.60 9.51
CA GLU A 101 -25.23 -0.98 10.84
C GLU A 101 -24.66 0.45 10.87
N GLN A 102 -23.71 0.75 9.98
CA GLN A 102 -23.14 2.09 9.82
C GLN A 102 -23.91 2.97 8.82
N SER A 103 -24.85 2.39 8.07
CA SER A 103 -25.69 3.10 7.10
C SER A 103 -26.92 3.73 7.75
N SER A 104 -27.53 4.68 7.05
CA SER A 104 -28.82 5.26 7.44
C SER A 104 -29.69 5.48 6.22
N SER A 105 -31.00 5.71 6.42
CA SER A 105 -31.92 6.05 5.31
C SER A 105 -31.53 7.33 4.55
N THR A 106 -30.67 8.16 5.14
CA THR A 106 -30.15 9.40 4.54
C THR A 106 -28.72 9.27 4.03
N THR A 107 -28.07 8.11 4.21
CA THR A 107 -26.66 7.88 3.84
C THR A 107 -26.58 6.70 2.87
N PRO A 108 -26.52 6.94 1.55
CA PRO A 108 -26.48 5.86 0.57
C PRO A 108 -25.16 5.08 0.65
N VAL A 109 -25.25 3.77 0.44
CA VAL A 109 -24.09 2.86 0.34
C VAL A 109 -23.77 2.63 -1.14
N ILE A 110 -22.51 2.88 -1.53
CA ILE A 110 -22.05 2.72 -2.90
C ILE A 110 -20.98 1.61 -2.94
N PHE A 111 -21.19 0.62 -3.81
CA PHE A 111 -20.22 -0.44 -4.08
C PHE A 111 -19.45 -0.15 -5.37
N VAL A 112 -18.12 -0.14 -5.29
CA VAL A 112 -17.23 -0.03 -6.46
C VAL A 112 -16.77 -1.42 -6.84
N LEU A 113 -17.20 -1.89 -8.02
CA LEU A 113 -17.01 -3.26 -8.46
C LEU A 113 -15.93 -3.36 -9.53
N SER A 114 -15.08 -4.37 -9.41
CA SER A 114 -14.25 -4.82 -10.52
C SER A 114 -15.08 -5.68 -11.48
N PRO A 115 -14.70 -5.78 -12.76
CA PRO A 115 -15.39 -6.66 -13.71
C PRO A 115 -15.52 -8.09 -13.17
N GLY A 116 -16.72 -8.66 -13.25
CA GLY A 116 -17.02 -10.01 -12.75
C GLY A 116 -17.32 -10.11 -11.25
N SER A 117 -17.26 -9.01 -10.50
CA SER A 117 -17.75 -8.94 -9.12
C SER A 117 -19.18 -8.38 -9.10
N ASP A 118 -20.12 -9.13 -8.53
CA ASP A 118 -21.52 -8.70 -8.35
C ASP A 118 -22.00 -9.04 -6.92
N PRO A 119 -22.22 -8.04 -6.04
CA PRO A 119 -22.66 -8.25 -4.67
C PRO A 119 -24.18 -8.42 -4.54
N THR A 120 -24.94 -8.39 -5.64
CA THR A 120 -26.42 -8.36 -5.63
C THR A 120 -27.00 -9.47 -4.76
N ASN A 121 -26.53 -10.71 -4.92
CA ASN A 121 -27.06 -11.85 -4.16
C ASN A 121 -26.80 -11.74 -2.66
N ASP A 122 -25.64 -11.22 -2.24
CA ASP A 122 -25.30 -11.07 -0.82
C ASP A 122 -26.10 -9.93 -0.18
N ILE A 123 -26.32 -8.85 -0.93
CA ILE A 123 -27.17 -7.72 -0.50
C ILE A 123 -28.63 -8.17 -0.39
N GLN A 124 -29.14 -8.96 -1.34
CA GLN A 124 -30.50 -9.49 -1.26
C GLN A 124 -30.69 -10.36 -0.02
N LYS A 125 -29.75 -11.29 0.23
CA LYS A 125 -29.77 -12.11 1.46
C LYS A 125 -29.68 -11.25 2.71
N LEU A 126 -28.90 -10.17 2.70
CA LEU A 126 -28.84 -9.25 3.84
C LEU A 126 -30.20 -8.55 4.06
N ALA A 127 -30.84 -8.08 3.00
CA ALA A 127 -32.15 -7.44 3.06
C ALA A 127 -33.23 -8.40 3.60
N GLU A 128 -33.22 -9.66 3.16
CA GLU A 128 -34.12 -10.70 3.69
C GLU A 128 -33.87 -11.00 5.18
N ARG A 129 -32.61 -10.94 5.64
CA ARG A 129 -32.27 -11.14 7.05
C ARG A 129 -32.61 -9.96 7.96
N LYS A 130 -32.41 -8.72 7.48
CA LYS A 130 -32.54 -7.49 8.27
C LYS A 130 -33.91 -6.82 8.15
N GLY A 131 -34.61 -7.03 7.03
CA GLY A 131 -35.95 -6.52 6.79
C GLY A 131 -37.03 -7.52 7.23
N ASN A 132 -38.09 -7.04 7.87
CA ASN A 132 -39.35 -7.78 7.90
C ASN A 132 -39.90 -7.84 6.47
N VAL A 133 -40.28 -9.03 6.02
CA VAL A 133 -40.67 -9.46 4.65
C VAL A 133 -41.73 -8.58 3.94
N ASN A 134 -42.26 -7.53 4.59
CA ASN A 134 -43.42 -6.76 4.12
C ASN A 134 -43.15 -5.27 3.75
N TYR A 135 -41.96 -4.70 3.95
CA TYR A 135 -41.75 -3.24 3.70
C TYR A 135 -40.47 -2.84 2.95
N GLY A 136 -39.54 -3.76 2.68
CA GLY A 136 -38.33 -3.46 1.93
C GLY A 136 -38.47 -3.85 0.47
N VAL A 137 -38.77 -2.90 -0.41
CA VAL A 137 -38.73 -3.16 -1.85
C VAL A 137 -37.28 -3.02 -2.33
N PHE A 138 -36.63 -4.15 -2.63
CA PHE A 138 -35.31 -4.14 -3.25
C PHE A 138 -35.48 -3.83 -4.73
N PHE A 139 -35.03 -2.65 -5.16
CA PHE A 139 -34.97 -2.28 -6.57
C PHE A 139 -33.53 -2.40 -7.04
N ASN A 140 -33.26 -3.34 -7.94
CA ASN A 140 -31.99 -3.38 -8.66
C ASN A 140 -32.12 -2.58 -9.95
N LEU A 141 -31.39 -1.47 -10.04
CA LEU A 141 -31.31 -0.65 -11.25
C LEU A 141 -29.93 -0.79 -11.86
N ILE A 142 -29.86 -1.45 -13.02
CA ILE A 142 -28.63 -1.54 -13.80
C ILE A 142 -28.52 -0.28 -14.65
N MET A 143 -27.69 0.67 -14.21
CA MET A 143 -27.44 1.90 -14.95
C MET A 143 -26.63 1.60 -16.22
N THR A 144 -27.31 1.46 -17.36
CA THR A 144 -26.69 1.44 -18.68
C THR A 144 -26.81 2.81 -19.35
N LYS A 145 -26.00 3.09 -20.39
CA LYS A 145 -26.06 4.35 -21.13
C LYS A 145 -27.46 4.69 -21.67
N SER A 146 -28.36 3.71 -21.86
CA SER A 146 -29.71 3.95 -22.38
C SER A 146 -30.73 4.36 -21.31
N LEU A 147 -30.36 4.45 -20.03
CA LEU A 147 -31.23 4.94 -18.95
C LEU A 147 -31.00 6.42 -18.62
N ARG A 148 -30.23 7.13 -19.45
CA ARG A 148 -30.22 8.60 -19.48
C ARG A 148 -31.05 9.06 -20.68
N GLU A 149 -32.35 9.19 -20.50
CA GLU A 149 -33.17 9.98 -21.42
C GLU A 149 -34.03 10.97 -20.64
N GLU A 150 -33.92 12.23 -21.10
CA GLU A 150 -34.72 13.46 -20.89
C GLU A 150 -34.82 14.10 -19.49
#